data_AF-A0A1I3HEJ0-F1
#
_entry.id   AF-A0A1I3HEJ0-F1
#
_cell.length_a   1.000
_cell.length_b   1.000
_cell.length_c   1.000
_cell.angle_alpha   90.00
_cell.angle_beta   90.00
_cell.angle_gamma   90.00
#
_symmetry.space_group_name_H-M   'P 1'
#
loop_
_entity.id
_entity.type
_entity.pdbx_description
1 polymer ?
#
loop_
_entity_poly.entity_id
_entity_poly.type
_entity_poly.pdbx_seq_one_letter_code
_entity_poly.pdbx_strand_id
1 'polypeptide(L)'
;MRYRLIPHPGTASDLVDRLSAALDTPKAYRVFHGAKSAYRTNKKFTLASFMAYLRNDLKLHQSEELEAILERASMDFHEAMQLPVKFDMSKPRNTPSNKP
;
A
#
# COMPACT_ATOMS: atom_id res chain seq x y z
N MET A 1 1.80 13.51 8.37
CA MET A 1 2.46 12.19 8.46
C MET A 1 3.26 12.00 7.19
N ARG A 2 4.50 11.52 7.26
CA ARG A 2 5.26 11.17 6.06
C ARG A 2 4.91 9.72 5.76
N TYR A 3 4.22 9.49 4.65
CA TYR A 3 3.96 8.15 4.17
C TYR A 3 5.08 7.77 3.22
N ARG A 4 5.78 6.66 3.51
CA ARG A 4 6.86 6.17 2.65
C ARG A 4 6.86 4.65 2.61
N LEU A 5 7.20 4.09 1.45
CA LEU A 5 7.57 2.69 1.32
C LEU A 5 9.05 2.48 1.63
N ILE A 6 9.34 1.55 2.52
CA ILE A 6 10.70 1.10 2.82
C ILE A 6 10.86 -0.29 2.22
N PRO A 7 11.69 -0.46 1.17
CA PRO A 7 11.96 -1.77 0.59
C PRO A 7 12.72 -2.67 1.57
N HIS A 8 12.42 -3.97 1.57
CA HIS A 8 13.28 -4.95 2.20
C HIS A 8 14.55 -5.20 1.35
N PRO A 9 15.64 -5.73 1.93
CA PRO A 9 16.79 -6.16 1.15
C PRO A 9 16.40 -7.15 0.04
N GLY A 10 16.91 -6.92 -1.18
CA GLY A 10 16.59 -7.75 -2.35
C GLY A 10 15.26 -7.41 -3.05
N THR A 11 14.55 -6.37 -2.62
CA THR A 11 13.35 -5.89 -3.34
C THR A 11 13.75 -5.18 -4.63
N ALA A 12 13.11 -5.53 -5.74
CA ALA A 12 13.25 -4.82 -7.01
C ALA A 12 12.89 -3.34 -6.85
N SER A 13 13.88 -2.48 -7.07
CA SER A 13 13.79 -1.04 -6.76
C SER A 13 12.82 -0.31 -7.68
N ASP A 14 12.76 -0.71 -8.95
CA ASP A 14 11.86 -0.18 -9.96
C ASP A 14 10.38 -0.40 -9.61
N LEU A 15 10.03 -1.57 -9.04
CA LEU A 15 8.67 -1.86 -8.58
C LEU A 15 8.28 -0.99 -7.39
N VAL A 16 9.22 -0.76 -6.47
CA VAL A 16 8.99 0.06 -5.27
C VAL A 16 8.85 1.52 -5.65
N ASP A 17 9.63 2.01 -6.63
CA ASP A 17 9.55 3.38 -7.12
C ASP A 17 8.25 3.63 -7.86
N ARG A 18 7.83 2.71 -8.75
CA ARG A 18 6.53 2.76 -9.43
C ARG A 18 5.36 2.78 -8.44
N LEU A 19 5.38 1.88 -7.47
CA LEU A 19 4.36 1.83 -6.44
C LEU A 19 4.37 3.10 -5.57
N SER A 20 5.55 3.60 -5.19
CA SER A 20 5.66 4.84 -4.41
C SER A 20 5.11 6.05 -5.16
N ALA A 21 5.35 6.13 -6.47
CA ALA A 21 4.79 7.17 -7.32
C ALA A 21 3.25 7.07 -7.44
N ALA A 22 2.70 5.86 -7.50
CA ALA A 22 1.25 5.64 -7.52
C ALA A 22 0.58 5.96 -6.17
N LEU A 23 1.32 5.87 -5.06
CA LEU A 23 0.87 6.25 -3.73
C LEU A 23 1.15 7.74 -3.45
N ASP A 24 0.80 8.62 -4.37
CA ASP A 24 1.04 10.06 -4.29
C ASP A 24 0.30 10.78 -3.14
N THR A 25 -0.74 10.17 -2.59
CA THR A 25 -1.56 10.76 -1.52
C THR A 25 -1.60 9.94 -0.22
N PRO A 26 -1.77 10.60 0.94
CA PRO A 26 -2.07 9.93 2.21
C PRO A 26 -3.27 8.97 2.17
N LYS A 27 -4.25 9.24 1.30
CA LYS A 27 -5.41 8.38 1.10
C LYS A 27 -4.97 7.08 0.39
N ALA A 28 -4.26 7.19 -0.72
CA ALA A 28 -3.76 6.05 -1.48
C ALA A 28 -2.90 5.13 -0.61
N TYR A 29 -1.99 5.71 0.19
CA TYR A 29 -1.19 4.95 1.15
C TYR A 29 -2.02 4.15 2.16
N ARG A 30 -3.08 4.75 2.73
CA ARG A 30 -3.96 4.06 3.69
C ARG A 30 -4.75 2.94 3.04
N VAL A 31 -5.27 3.17 1.84
CA VAL A 31 -5.99 2.16 1.05
C VAL A 31 -5.10 0.98 0.76
N PHE A 32 -3.91 1.23 0.19
CA PHE A 32 -2.99 0.18 -0.20
C PHE A 32 -2.42 -0.57 1.02
N HIS A 33 -2.14 0.13 2.13
CA HIS A 33 -1.74 -0.51 3.39
C HIS A 33 -2.86 -1.42 3.94
N GLY A 34 -4.11 -0.95 3.95
CA GLY A 34 -5.27 -1.74 4.35
C GLY A 34 -5.45 -2.97 3.48
N ALA A 35 -5.37 -2.81 2.16
CA ALA A 35 -5.43 -3.89 1.19
C ALA A 35 -4.32 -4.93 1.42
N LYS A 36 -3.06 -4.49 1.56
CA LYS A 36 -1.94 -5.41 1.83
C LYS A 36 -2.09 -6.14 3.17
N SER A 37 -2.64 -5.49 4.19
CA SER A 37 -2.95 -6.11 5.48
C SER A 37 -4.05 -7.18 5.35
N ALA A 38 -5.15 -6.86 4.66
CA ALA A 38 -6.23 -7.80 4.39
C ALA A 38 -5.76 -9.00 3.53
N TYR A 39 -4.91 -8.77 2.52
CA TYR A 39 -4.37 -9.85 1.70
C TYR A 39 -3.47 -10.82 2.49
N ARG A 40 -2.82 -10.38 3.59
CA ARG A 40 -2.00 -11.27 4.43
C ARG A 40 -2.81 -12.38 5.09
N THR A 41 -4.10 -12.17 5.34
CA THR A 41 -4.96 -13.18 5.99
C THR A 41 -5.36 -14.30 5.03
N ASN A 42 -5.43 -14.00 3.73
CA ASN A 42 -5.71 -14.99 2.71
C ASN A 42 -5.02 -14.64 1.38
N LYS A 43 -3.89 -15.30 1.11
CA LYS A 43 -3.07 -15.07 -0.09
C LYS A 43 -3.61 -15.75 -1.36
N LYS A 44 -4.77 -16.43 -1.29
CA LYS A 44 -5.38 -17.12 -2.43
C LYS A 44 -6.37 -16.24 -3.20
N PHE A 45 -6.57 -14.99 -2.78
CA PHE A 45 -7.46 -14.09 -3.48
C PHE A 45 -6.95 -13.76 -4.89
N THR A 46 -7.84 -13.83 -5.86
CA THR A 46 -7.68 -13.13 -7.15
C THR A 46 -8.06 -11.66 -6.99
N LEU A 47 -7.67 -10.79 -7.92
CA LEU A 47 -8.07 -9.38 -7.90
C LEU A 47 -9.60 -9.22 -7.75
N ALA A 48 -10.39 -9.95 -8.56
CA ALA A 48 -11.85 -9.87 -8.54
C ALA A 48 -12.47 -10.31 -7.20
N SER A 49 -12.00 -11.43 -6.65
CA SER A 49 -12.47 -11.93 -5.34
C SER A 49 -12.02 -11.04 -4.19
N PHE A 50 -10.84 -10.43 -4.30
CA PHE A 50 -10.35 -9.46 -3.33
C PHE A 50 -11.18 -8.18 -3.34
N MET A 51 -11.51 -7.64 -4.52
CA MET A 51 -12.37 -6.46 -4.64
C MET A 51 -13.78 -6.72 -4.12
N ALA A 52 -14.32 -7.92 -4.34
CA ALA A 52 -15.59 -8.34 -3.74
C ALA A 52 -15.49 -8.42 -2.20
N TYR A 53 -14.42 -9.01 -1.67
CA TYR A 53 -14.14 -9.07 -0.23
C TYR A 53 -14.05 -7.67 0.41
N LEU A 54 -13.31 -6.75 -0.22
CA LEU A 54 -13.19 -5.36 0.26
C LEU A 54 -14.55 -4.65 0.31
N ARG A 55 -15.40 -4.82 -0.71
CA ARG A 55 -16.72 -4.18 -0.79
C ARG A 55 -17.74 -4.81 0.16
N ASN A 56 -17.81 -6.13 0.21
CA ASN A 56 -18.87 -6.85 0.90
C ASN A 56 -18.56 -7.04 2.39
N ASP A 57 -17.35 -7.50 2.70
CA ASP A 57 -17.00 -7.92 4.07
C ASP A 57 -16.41 -6.77 4.88
N LEU A 58 -15.56 -5.96 4.24
CA LEU A 58 -14.93 -4.81 4.91
C LEU A 58 -15.70 -3.50 4.71
N LYS A 59 -16.73 -3.48 3.86
CA LYS A 59 -17.51 -2.28 3.49
C LYS A 59 -16.62 -1.11 3.09
N LEU A 60 -15.47 -1.41 2.51
CA LEU A 60 -14.51 -0.42 2.04
C LEU A 60 -14.92 -0.01 0.63
N HIS A 61 -15.58 1.13 0.52
CA HIS A 61 -15.83 1.83 -0.76
C HIS A 61 -14.54 2.26 -1.48
N GLN A 62 -13.38 1.93 -0.93
CA GLN A 62 -12.05 2.28 -1.44
C GLN A 62 -11.47 1.19 -2.38
N SER A 63 -12.29 0.24 -2.82
CA SER A 63 -11.91 -0.79 -3.80
C SER A 63 -11.55 -0.18 -5.16
N GLU A 64 -12.29 0.83 -5.61
CA GLU A 64 -12.00 1.59 -6.84
C GLU A 64 -10.65 2.32 -6.75
N GLU A 65 -10.32 2.87 -5.58
CA GLU A 65 -9.03 3.51 -5.34
C GLU A 65 -7.87 2.50 -5.43
N LEU A 66 -8.07 1.27 -4.94
CA LEU A 66 -7.05 0.23 -5.03
C LEU A 66 -6.78 -0.15 -6.49
N GLU A 67 -7.82 -0.28 -7.32
CA GLU A 67 -7.66 -0.58 -8.75
C GLU A 67 -6.91 0.54 -9.48
N ALA A 68 -7.29 1.79 -9.23
CA ALA A 68 -6.60 2.96 -9.78
C ALA A 68 -5.12 3.06 -9.32
N ILE A 69 -4.79 2.60 -8.10
CA ILE A 69 -3.38 2.53 -7.64
C ILE A 69 -2.61 1.48 -8.45
N LEU A 70 -3.19 0.30 -8.66
CA LEU A 70 -2.53 -0.79 -9.41
C LEU A 70 -2.31 -0.39 -10.88
N GLU A 71 -3.30 0.25 -11.49
CA GLU A 71 -3.20 0.78 -12.86
C GLU A 71 -2.11 1.85 -12.98
N ARG A 72 -2.11 2.86 -12.09
CA ARG A 72 -1.07 3.90 -12.05
C ARG A 72 0.33 3.35 -11.81
N ALA A 73 0.45 2.33 -10.95
CA ALA A 73 1.72 1.65 -10.71
C ALA A 73 2.14 0.76 -11.88
N SER A 74 1.22 0.44 -12.80
CA SER A 74 1.40 -0.56 -13.85
C SER A 74 1.93 -1.87 -13.26
N MET A 75 1.27 -2.35 -12.20
CA MET A 75 1.63 -3.56 -11.46
C MET A 75 0.48 -4.55 -11.41
N ASP A 76 0.81 -5.83 -11.48
CA ASP A 76 -0.16 -6.89 -11.22
C ASP A 76 -0.59 -6.89 -9.73
N PHE A 77 -1.81 -7.34 -9.47
CA PHE A 77 -2.35 -7.43 -8.12
C PHE A 77 -1.46 -8.26 -7.18
N HIS A 78 -1.06 -9.46 -7.59
CA HIS A 78 -0.23 -10.32 -6.75
C HIS A 78 1.17 -9.74 -6.58
N GLU A 79 1.74 -9.16 -7.64
CA GLU A 79 3.04 -8.48 -7.58
C GLU A 79 3.02 -7.36 -6.54
N ALA A 80 2.03 -6.47 -6.58
CA ALA A 80 1.87 -5.38 -5.63
C ALA A 80 1.60 -5.89 -4.20
N MET A 81 0.73 -6.89 -4.04
CA MET A 81 0.39 -7.44 -2.73
C MET A 81 1.54 -8.22 -2.09
N GLN A 82 2.36 -8.91 -2.88
CA GLN A 82 3.50 -9.69 -2.40
C GLN A 82 4.81 -8.90 -2.31
N LEU A 83 4.88 -7.70 -2.89
CA LEU A 83 6.08 -6.87 -2.87
C LEU A 83 6.60 -6.69 -1.43
N PRO A 84 7.85 -7.06 -1.12
CA PRO A 84 8.38 -7.02 0.24
C PRO A 84 8.74 -5.58 0.64
N VAL A 85 7.73 -4.82 1.08
CA VAL A 85 7.86 -3.43 1.55
C VAL A 85 7.25 -3.24 2.94
N LYS A 86 7.83 -2.33 3.71
CA LYS A 86 7.25 -1.80 4.96
C LYS A 86 6.67 -0.41 4.71
N PHE A 87 5.64 -0.06 5.47
CA PHE A 87 5.03 1.26 5.47
C PHE A 87 5.57 2.05 6.65
N ASP A 88 6.27 3.14 6.36
CA ASP A 88 6.61 4.14 7.36
C ASP A 88 5.48 5.19 7.38
N MET A 89 4.78 5.26 8.51
CA MET A 89 3.71 6.23 8.78
C MET A 89 4.10 7.23 9.87
N SER A 90 5.40 7.41 10.10
CA SER A 90 5.90 8.32 11.13
C SER A 90 5.41 9.77 10.92
N LYS A 91 5.22 10.48 12.04
CA LYS A 91 5.00 11.93 11.99
C LYS A 91 6.25 12.58 11.39
N PRO A 92 6.11 13.65 10.57
CA PRO A 92 7.25 14.37 10.06
C PRO A 92 8.16 14.75 11.23
N ARG A 93 9.45 14.47 11.11
CA ARG A 93 10.47 14.75 12.13
C ARG A 93 10.70 16.26 12.22
N ASN A 94 9.75 16.98 12.81
CA ASN A 94 9.92 18.35 13.29
C ASN A 94 9.39 18.41 14.72
N THR A 95 10.20 17.89 15.64
CA THR A 95 10.21 18.35 17.02
C THR A 95 11.65 18.74 17.31
N PRO A 96 11.96 20.02 17.58
CA PRO A 96 13.23 20.33 18.20
C PRO A 96 13.24 19.57 19.53
N SER A 97 14.14 18.59 19.64
CA SER A 97 14.46 17.98 20.93
C SER A 97 15.07 19.09 21.79
N ASN A 98 14.22 19.79 22.55
CA ASN A 98 14.70 20.57 23.68
C ASN A 98 15.21 19.56 24.69
N LYS A 99 16.53 19.36 24.65
CA LYS A 99 17.27 18.55 25.60
C LYS A 99 17.46 19.42 26.85
N PRO A 100 17.03 18.98 28.05
CA PRO A 100 17.46 19.61 29.30
C PRO A 100 18.95 19.39 29.53
#